data_AF-A0A450WRG0-F1
#
_entry.id   AF-A0A450WRG0-F1
#
_cell.length_a   1.000
_cell.length_b   1.000
_cell.length_c   1.000
_cell.angle_alpha   90.00
_cell.angle_beta   90.00
_cell.angle_gamma   90.00
#
_symmetry.space_group_name_H-M   'P 1'
#
loop_
_entity.id
_entity.type
_entity.pdbx_description
1 polymer ?
#
loop_
_entity_poly.entity_id
_entity_poly.type
_entity_poly.pdbx_seq_one_letter_code
_entity_poly.pdbx_strand_id
1 'polypeptide(L)' 'MNETGKDDEMRPEYDFSSGARGKHFQAYRQGSNVVFLEPDIAEVFKDSESVNHALRLLLELAGKEIRRNATRGSSGRL' A
#
# COMPACT_ATOMS: atom_id res chain seq x y z
N MET A 1 -23.90 37.80 -18.83
CA MET A 1 -22.44 38.04 -18.81
C MET A 1 -21.94 37.49 -17.49
N ASN A 2 -21.29 36.35 -17.55
CA ASN A 2 -20.82 35.56 -16.41
C ASN A 2 -19.50 36.17 -15.96
N GLU A 3 -19.51 36.81 -14.80
CA GLU A 3 -18.34 37.33 -14.11
C GLU A 3 -17.46 36.16 -13.64
N THR A 4 -16.48 35.79 -14.45
CA THR A 4 -15.34 34.97 -14.01
C THR A 4 -14.46 35.84 -13.11
N GLY A 5 -14.68 35.70 -11.80
CA GLY A 5 -14.00 36.44 -10.74
C GLY A 5 -12.48 36.31 -10.83
N LYS A 6 -11.81 37.41 -10.48
CA LYS A 6 -10.36 37.68 -10.52
C LYS A 6 -9.50 36.83 -9.58
N ASP A 7 -9.97 35.66 -9.16
CA ASP A 7 -9.31 34.82 -8.14
C ASP A 7 -8.51 33.65 -8.73
N ASP A 8 -8.44 33.55 -10.06
CA ASP A 8 -7.69 32.49 -10.77
C ASP A 8 -6.25 32.91 -11.13
N GLU A 9 -5.79 34.06 -10.62
CA GLU A 9 -4.42 34.55 -10.81
C GLU A 9 -3.44 33.92 -9.80
N MET A 10 -2.33 33.40 -10.32
CA MET A 10 -1.25 32.86 -9.51
C MET A 10 -0.63 33.95 -8.64
N ARG A 11 -0.49 33.69 -7.34
CA ARG A 11 0.10 34.66 -6.41
C ARG A 11 1.57 34.90 -6.76
N PRO A 12 2.08 36.14 -6.64
CA PRO A 12 3.43 36.51 -7.06
C PRO A 12 4.54 35.82 -6.24
N GLU A 13 4.23 35.27 -5.06
CA GLU A 13 5.19 34.53 -4.24
C GLU A 13 5.44 33.11 -4.74
N TYR A 14 4.66 32.64 -5.72
CA TYR A 14 4.83 31.30 -6.28
C TYR A 14 5.82 31.28 -7.45
N ASP A 15 6.96 30.62 -7.24
CA ASP A 15 7.92 30.30 -8.30
C ASP A 15 7.80 28.81 -8.70
N PHE A 16 7.11 28.56 -9.82
CA PHE A 16 6.98 27.22 -10.42
C PHE A 16 8.02 26.96 -11.53
N SER A 17 9.03 27.82 -11.71
CA SER A 17 10.08 27.65 -12.73
C SER A 17 10.86 26.35 -12.58
N SER A 18 10.95 25.82 -11.35
CA SER A 18 11.59 24.55 -11.01
C SER A 18 10.66 23.31 -11.14
N GLY A 19 9.42 23.50 -11.58
CA GLY A 19 8.43 22.43 -11.68
C GLY A 19 8.78 21.40 -12.77
N ALA A 20 9.18 20.19 -12.36
CA ALA A 20 9.42 19.07 -13.28
C ALA A 20 8.18 18.17 -13.42
N ARG A 21 7.68 18.01 -14.66
CA ARG A 21 6.63 17.02 -14.97
C ARG A 21 7.15 15.61 -14.71
N GLY A 22 6.38 14.83 -13.96
CA GLY A 22 6.72 13.43 -13.70
C GLY A 22 7.88 13.21 -12.72
N LYS A 23 8.17 14.18 -11.81
CA LYS A 23 9.21 14.02 -10.78
C LYS A 23 9.14 12.71 -9.97
N HIS A 24 7.93 12.15 -9.84
CA HIS A 24 7.66 10.90 -9.10
C HIS A 24 7.28 9.73 -10.01
N PHE A 25 7.31 9.93 -11.34
CA PHE A 25 6.88 8.93 -12.33
C PHE A 25 7.75 7.68 -12.30
N GLN A 26 9.07 7.84 -12.13
CA GLN A 26 9.98 6.70 -12.01
C GLN A 26 9.73 5.90 -10.73
N ALA A 27 9.53 6.55 -9.58
CA ALA A 27 9.21 5.88 -8.31
C ALA A 27 7.89 5.11 -8.41
N TYR A 28 6.88 5.69 -9.07
CA TYR A 28 5.62 5.02 -9.37
C TYR A 28 5.80 3.81 -10.32
N ARG A 29 6.60 3.96 -11.38
CA ARG A 29 6.88 2.90 -12.37
C ARG A 29 7.74 1.75 -11.84
N GLN A 30 8.50 1.96 -10.76
CA GLN A 30 9.23 0.90 -10.07
C GLN A 30 8.29 -0.10 -9.36
N GLY A 31 6.98 0.13 -9.41
CA GLY A 31 5.98 -0.87 -9.09
C GLY A 31 5.76 -1.00 -7.59
N SER A 32 5.09 -0.02 -6.99
CA SER A 32 4.39 -0.26 -5.74
C SER A 32 3.15 -1.09 -6.08
N ASN A 33 3.06 -2.34 -5.61
CA ASN A 33 1.80 -3.07 -5.68
C ASN A 33 0.84 -2.44 -4.65
N VAL A 34 0.02 -1.50 -5.09
CA VAL A 34 -0.94 -0.79 -4.23
C VAL A 34 -2.14 -1.71 -4.01
N VAL A 35 -2.32 -2.15 -2.77
CA VAL A 35 -3.47 -2.95 -2.34
C VAL A 35 -4.38 -2.07 -1.50
N PHE A 36 -5.64 -1.94 -1.92
CA PHE A 36 -6.66 -1.28 -1.13
C PHE A 36 -7.16 -2.23 -0.05
N LEU A 37 -7.25 -1.73 1.18
CA LEU A 37 -7.90 -2.41 2.29
C LEU A 37 -9.37 -2.03 2.31
N GLU A 38 -10.21 -2.97 2.76
CA GLU A 38 -11.59 -2.64 3.09
C GLU A 38 -11.64 -1.62 4.25
N PRO A 39 -12.67 -0.76 4.32
CA PRO A 39 -12.73 0.34 5.29
C PRO A 39 -12.61 -0.11 6.74
N ASP A 40 -13.27 -1.21 7.10
CA ASP A 40 -13.24 -1.80 8.44
C ASP A 40 -11.83 -2.26 8.84
N ILE A 41 -11.07 -2.82 7.90
CA ILE A 41 -9.67 -3.22 8.14
C ILE A 41 -8.78 -1.99 8.26
N ALA A 42 -9.01 -0.97 7.42
CA ALA A 42 -8.26 0.28 7.47
C ALA A 42 -8.46 1.06 8.78
N GLU A 43 -9.62 0.93 9.43
CA GLU A 43 -9.89 1.51 10.76
C GLU A 43 -9.03 0.87 11.87
N VAL A 44 -8.64 -0.39 11.70
CA VAL A 44 -7.85 -1.13 12.71
C VAL A 44 -6.36 -0.82 12.60
N PHE A 45 -5.84 -0.67 11.38
CA PHE A 45 -4.40 -0.51 11.14
C PHE A 45 -4.01 0.94 10.88
N LYS A 46 -3.05 1.44 11.67
CA LYS A 46 -2.57 2.83 11.58
C LYS A 46 -1.69 3.10 10.35
N ASP A 47 -0.95 2.10 9.89
CA ASP A 47 0.02 2.23 8.81
C ASP A 47 0.33 0.89 8.11
N SER A 48 1.03 0.98 6.98
CA SER A 48 1.43 -0.19 6.20
C SER A 48 2.43 -1.13 6.91
N GLU A 49 3.19 -0.64 7.90
CA GLU A 49 4.15 -1.46 8.64
C GLU A 49 3.41 -2.47 9.51
N SER A 50 2.41 -2.00 10.27
CA SER A 50 1.56 -2.83 11.12
C SER A 50 0.79 -3.89 10.33
N VAL A 51 0.24 -3.55 9.16
CA VAL A 51 -0.43 -4.50 8.25
C VAL A 51 0.54 -5.58 7.78
N ASN A 52 1.70 -5.19 7.27
CA ASN A 52 2.68 -6.13 6.75
C ASN A 52 3.24 -7.06 7.83
N HIS A 53 3.43 -6.56 9.04
CA HIS A 53 3.83 -7.37 10.18
C HIS A 53 2.79 -8.45 10.51
N ALA A 54 1.50 -8.08 10.59
CA ALA A 54 0.42 -9.03 10.85
C ALA A 54 0.33 -10.12 9.76
N LEU A 55 0.41 -9.74 8.48
CA LEU A 55 0.37 -10.68 7.36
C LEU A 55 1.55 -11.67 7.39
N ARG A 56 2.76 -11.22 7.76
CA ARG A 56 3.92 -12.11 7.90
C ARG A 56 3.73 -13.14 9.02
N LEU A 57 3.17 -12.75 10.16
CA LEU A 57 2.85 -13.68 11.24
C LEU A 57 1.85 -14.76 10.80
N LEU A 58 0.84 -14.38 10.01
CA LEU A 58 -0.11 -15.34 9.44
C LEU A 58 0.57 -16.32 8.47
N LEU A 59 1.47 -15.83 7.61
CA LEU A 59 2.24 -16.69 6.71
C LEU A 59 3.12 -17.69 7.46
N GLU A 60 3.77 -17.25 8.55
CA GLU A 60 4.56 -18.16 9.40
C GLU A 60 3.70 -19.25 10.04
N LEU A 61 2.53 -18.87 10.57
CA LEU A 61 1.61 -19.80 11.19
C LEU A 61 1.10 -20.82 10.16
N ALA A 62 0.63 -20.35 9.00
CA ALA A 62 0.20 -21.21 7.91
C ALA A 62 1.31 -22.17 7.46
N GLY A 63 2.55 -21.68 7.32
CA GLY A 63 3.70 -22.51 6.98
C GLY A 63 4.03 -23.58 8.03
N LYS A 64 3.87 -23.27 9.33
CA LYS A 64 4.03 -24.25 10.42
C LYS A 64 2.94 -25.33 10.37
N GLU A 65 1.70 -24.94 10.11
CA GLU A 65 0.57 -25.85 10.00
C GLU A 65 0.70 -26.83 8.83
N ILE A 66 1.10 -26.34 7.64
CA ILE A 66 1.33 -27.18 6.47
C ILE A 66 2.42 -28.22 6.75
N ARG A 67 3.54 -27.81 7.36
CA ARG A 67 4.63 -28.73 7.72
C ARG A 67 4.20 -29.78 8.73
N ARG A 68 3.42 -29.39 9.74
CA ARG A 68 2.89 -30.30 10.77
C ARG A 68 1.94 -31.35 10.18
N ASN A 69 1.13 -30.97 9.19
CA ASN A 69 0.21 -31.90 8.55
C ASN A 69 0.95 -32.85 7.59
N ALA A 70 2.01 -32.40 6.93
CA ALA A 70 2.87 -33.26 6.11
C ALA A 70 3.57 -34.36 6.94
N THR A 71 4.00 -34.07 8.18
CA THR A 71 4.64 -35.07 9.06
C THR A 71 3.66 -36.03 9.71
N ARG A 72 2.38 -35.66 9.88
CA ARG A 72 1.34 -36.59 10.36
C ARG A 72 0.88 -37.57 9.29
N GLY A 73 0.91 -37.19 8.01
CA GLY A 73 0.49 -38.05 6.90
C GLY A 73 1.43 -39.24 6.60
N SER A 74 2.68 -39.20 7.06
CA SER A 74 3.66 -40.29 6.83
C SER A 74 3.64 -41.39 7.90
N SER A 75 3.02 -41.15 9.06
CA SER A 75 3.03 -42.12 10.18
C SER A 75 1.84 -43.09 10.18
N GLY A 76 0.94 -43.03 9.19
CA GLY A 76 -0.30 -43.81 9.13
C GLY A 76 -0.40 -44.82 7.99
N ARG A 77 0.70 -45.19 7.34
CA ARG A 77 0.74 -46.24 6.30
C ARG A 77 1.71 -47.36 6.70
N LEU A 78 1.28 -48.23 7.61
CA LEU A 78 1.83 -49.56 7.84
C LEU A 78 0.69 -50.51 8.19
#